data_AF-A0A7X0BX79-F1
#
_entry.id   AF-A0A7X0BX79-F1
#
_cell.length_a   1.000
_cell.length_b   1.000
_cell.length_c   1.000
_cell.angle_alpha   90.00
_cell.angle_beta   90.00
_cell.angle_gamma   90.00
#
_symmetry.space_group_name_H-M   'P 1'
#
loop_
_entity.id
_entity.type
_entity.pdbx_description
1 polymer ?
#
loop_
_entity_poly.entity_id
_entity_poly.type
_entity_poly.pdbx_seq_one_letter_code
_entity_poly.pdbx_strand_id
1 'polypeptide(L)'
;MAALRKRLGADANEIAFQSLYWASVLDQREEAYLQALHDQPVRWRWLRRIVTLFLGDASGYRKTSQAYDTSYEEVHQCVRQGLHELRAKVAPDTPLIVLAHSLGGHIFSNFVWDQQKINQSSCALDPFLGLETFSGFITFGCNIPLFTFAYDPVVPIRFPGHCLPASLQIQARWLNVYAPADILAYPLRPLQNYAQVVTEDRCMAVGPWYKRFTPFSHLDYWNDAKFHRYVARHLRQLLTACPEPTDTRSSG
;
A
#
# COMPACT_ATOMS: atom_id res chain seq x y z
N MET A 1 -8.39 2.66 10.00
CA MET A 1 -7.76 3.95 10.36
C MET A 1 -8.04 4.46 11.78
N ALA A 2 -9.28 4.48 12.29
CA ALA A 2 -9.59 5.05 13.62
C ALA A 2 -8.79 4.45 14.79
N ALA A 3 -8.63 3.12 14.82
CA ALA A 3 -7.85 2.44 15.85
C ALA A 3 -6.34 2.78 15.82
N LEU A 4 -5.77 2.95 14.62
CA LEU A 4 -4.39 3.41 14.46
C LEU A 4 -4.21 4.84 14.97
N ARG A 5 -5.13 5.76 14.62
CA ARG A 5 -5.11 7.15 15.12
C ARG A 5 -5.20 7.20 16.64
N LYS A 6 -6.10 6.41 17.24
CA LYS A 6 -6.20 6.26 18.70
C LYS A 6 -4.89 5.77 19.32
N ARG A 7 -4.13 4.90 18.62
CA ARG A 7 -2.86 4.38 19.10
C ARG A 7 -1.72 5.39 19.01
N LEU A 8 -1.74 6.25 18.00
CA LEU A 8 -0.78 7.33 17.80
C LEU A 8 -0.97 8.44 18.85
N GLY A 9 -2.21 8.75 19.24
CA GLY A 9 -2.48 9.80 20.23
C GLY A 9 -2.18 11.18 19.65
N ALA A 10 -1.41 12.01 20.37
CA ALA A 10 -1.04 13.35 19.92
C ALA A 10 -0.26 13.35 18.59
N ASP A 11 0.60 12.35 18.37
CA ASP A 11 1.37 12.17 17.13
C ASP A 11 0.48 12.07 15.88
N ALA A 12 -0.80 11.71 16.03
CA ALA A 12 -1.73 11.64 14.90
C ALA A 12 -2.06 13.01 14.31
N ASN A 13 -1.78 14.11 15.02
CA ASN A 13 -1.98 15.47 14.53
C ASN A 13 -0.85 15.92 13.59
N GLU A 14 0.33 15.32 13.71
CA GLU A 14 1.49 15.55 12.84
C GLU A 14 1.42 14.72 11.53
N ILE A 15 0.36 13.94 11.35
CA ILE A 15 0.20 13.03 10.20
C ILE A 15 -1.10 13.35 9.46
N ALA A 16 -0.98 13.77 8.21
CA ALA A 16 -2.12 13.83 7.30
C ALA A 16 -2.50 12.42 6.83
N PHE A 17 -3.76 12.04 7.03
CA PHE A 17 -4.29 10.75 6.59
C PHE A 17 -5.21 10.90 5.38
N GLN A 18 -5.02 10.05 4.39
CA GLN A 18 -5.93 9.83 3.27
C GLN A 18 -6.19 8.34 3.15
N SER A 19 -7.47 7.95 3.09
CA SER A 19 -7.85 6.56 2.77
C SER A 19 -8.25 6.48 1.32
N LEU A 20 -7.80 5.44 0.62
CA LEU A 20 -8.13 5.19 -0.76
C LEU A 20 -8.83 3.85 -0.88
N TYR A 21 -9.91 3.85 -1.63
CA TYR A 21 -10.70 2.67 -1.90
C TYR A 21 -10.94 2.60 -3.41
N TRP A 22 -10.19 1.75 -4.08
CA TRP A 22 -10.26 1.59 -5.54
C TRP A 22 -11.29 0.54 -5.97
N ALA A 23 -11.86 -0.24 -5.03
CA ALA A 23 -12.86 -1.25 -5.36
C ALA A 23 -14.21 -0.64 -5.82
N SER A 24 -14.40 0.67 -5.76
CA SER A 24 -15.54 1.33 -6.41
C SER A 24 -15.39 1.42 -7.94
N VAL A 25 -14.16 1.28 -8.45
CA VAL A 25 -13.83 1.26 -9.88
C VAL A 25 -13.98 -0.15 -10.46
N LEU A 26 -13.78 -1.17 -9.60
CA LEU A 26 -13.90 -2.58 -9.93
C LEU A 26 -15.37 -3.04 -9.83
N ASP A 27 -16.09 -2.60 -10.86
CA ASP A 27 -17.36 -3.02 -11.42
C ASP A 27 -18.57 -3.25 -10.47
N GLN A 28 -19.60 -2.43 -10.67
CA GLN A 28 -20.96 -2.70 -10.17
C GLN A 28 -21.48 -4.08 -10.62
N ARG A 29 -20.97 -4.63 -11.74
CA ARG A 29 -21.36 -5.96 -12.24
C ARG A 29 -20.82 -7.11 -11.40
N GLU A 30 -19.63 -6.99 -10.80
CA GLU A 30 -19.11 -8.02 -9.89
C GLU A 30 -19.93 -8.05 -8.59
N GLU A 31 -20.22 -6.88 -8.01
CA GLU A 31 -21.08 -6.80 -6.84
C GLU A 31 -22.52 -7.26 -7.19
N ALA A 32 -23.04 -6.93 -8.37
CA ALA A 32 -24.34 -7.43 -8.84
C ALA A 32 -24.36 -8.95 -9.03
N TYR A 33 -23.28 -9.55 -9.54
CA TYR A 33 -23.16 -11.02 -9.67
C TYR A 33 -23.04 -11.69 -8.30
N LEU A 34 -22.23 -11.14 -7.39
CA LEU A 34 -22.12 -11.62 -6.01
C LEU A 34 -23.45 -11.49 -5.25
N GLN A 35 -24.23 -10.44 -5.52
CA GLN A 35 -25.59 -10.28 -5.01
C GLN A 35 -26.57 -11.28 -5.64
N ALA A 36 -26.49 -11.54 -6.94
CA ALA A 36 -27.31 -12.57 -7.62
C ALA A 36 -27.01 -13.99 -7.10
N LEU A 37 -25.81 -14.22 -6.57
CA LEU A 37 -25.45 -15.47 -5.88
C LEU A 37 -26.05 -15.58 -4.47
N HIS A 38 -26.79 -14.60 -3.95
CA HIS A 38 -27.31 -14.61 -2.57
C HIS A 38 -28.07 -15.89 -2.23
N ASP A 39 -28.97 -16.34 -3.12
CA ASP A 39 -29.82 -17.51 -2.89
C ASP A 39 -29.19 -18.85 -3.31
N GLN A 40 -27.97 -18.81 -3.88
CA GLN A 40 -27.28 -20.04 -4.31
C GLN A 40 -26.56 -20.72 -3.12
N PRO A 41 -26.47 -22.07 -3.06
CA PRO A 41 -25.83 -22.80 -1.96
C PRO A 41 -24.29 -22.74 -2.03
N VAL A 42 -23.71 -21.57 -2.27
CA VAL A 42 -22.28 -21.34 -2.39
C VAL A 42 -21.64 -21.11 -1.01
N ARG A 43 -20.62 -21.92 -0.70
CA ARG A 43 -19.78 -21.78 0.50
C ARG A 43 -18.57 -20.89 0.24
N TRP A 44 -17.97 -20.37 1.32
CA TRP A 44 -16.75 -19.55 1.28
C TRP A 44 -16.89 -18.26 0.45
N ARG A 45 -18.03 -17.58 0.56
CA ARG A 45 -18.36 -16.38 -0.24
C ARG A 45 -17.32 -15.26 -0.17
N TRP A 46 -16.72 -15.04 1.00
CA TRP A 46 -15.65 -14.06 1.16
C TRP A 46 -14.40 -14.46 0.35
N LEU A 47 -14.02 -15.75 0.36
CA LEU A 47 -12.90 -16.26 -0.42
C LEU A 47 -13.21 -16.19 -1.91
N ARG A 48 -14.45 -16.47 -2.31
CA ARG A 48 -14.90 -16.25 -3.70
C ARG A 48 -14.85 -14.79 -4.08
N ARG A 49 -15.30 -13.87 -3.24
CA ARG A 49 -15.16 -12.43 -3.49
C ARG A 49 -13.70 -12.05 -3.67
N ILE A 50 -12.79 -12.53 -2.80
CA ILE A 50 -11.37 -12.24 -2.97
C ILE A 50 -10.79 -12.92 -4.21
N VAL A 51 -11.17 -14.15 -4.54
CA VAL A 51 -10.72 -14.83 -5.76
C VAL A 51 -11.30 -14.16 -7.01
N THR A 52 -12.54 -13.71 -6.98
CA THR A 52 -13.20 -12.97 -8.07
C THR A 52 -12.54 -11.62 -8.26
N LEU A 53 -12.31 -10.85 -7.18
CA LEU A 53 -11.53 -9.63 -7.24
C LEU A 53 -10.09 -9.95 -7.69
N PHE A 54 -9.42 -10.93 -7.11
CA PHE A 54 -8.03 -11.25 -7.43
C PHE A 54 -7.83 -11.77 -8.86
N LEU A 55 -8.70 -12.66 -9.36
CA LEU A 55 -8.62 -13.22 -10.71
C LEU A 55 -9.28 -12.32 -11.74
N GLY A 56 -10.39 -11.66 -11.40
CA GLY A 56 -11.05 -10.64 -12.21
C GLY A 56 -10.08 -9.48 -12.43
N ASP A 57 -9.52 -8.94 -11.35
CA ASP A 57 -8.48 -7.92 -11.40
C ASP A 57 -7.24 -8.47 -12.10
N ALA A 58 -6.69 -9.65 -11.78
CA ALA A 58 -5.51 -10.14 -12.51
C ALA A 58 -5.75 -10.38 -14.02
N SER A 59 -6.99 -10.66 -14.42
CA SER A 59 -7.36 -10.86 -15.83
C SER A 59 -7.59 -9.55 -16.59
N GLY A 60 -8.16 -8.51 -15.96
CA GLY A 60 -8.32 -7.16 -16.52
C GLY A 60 -7.14 -6.21 -16.26
N TYR A 61 -6.31 -6.51 -15.25
CA TYR A 61 -5.08 -5.80 -14.90
C TYR A 61 -3.93 -6.33 -15.78
N ARG A 62 -4.14 -6.25 -17.09
CA ARG A 62 -3.12 -6.58 -18.09
C ARG A 62 -2.99 -5.39 -19.01
N LYS A 63 -1.77 -4.91 -19.21
CA LYS A 63 -1.46 -3.90 -20.22
C LYS A 63 -1.51 -4.54 -21.61
N THR A 64 -2.69 -4.93 -22.07
CA THR A 64 -2.91 -5.47 -23.41
C THR A 64 -3.24 -4.32 -24.35
N SER A 65 -2.65 -4.36 -25.54
CA SER A 65 -2.71 -3.35 -26.59
C SER A 65 -4.07 -3.23 -27.31
N GLN A 66 -5.17 -3.68 -26.71
CA GLN A 66 -6.50 -3.67 -27.30
C GLN A 66 -7.49 -2.89 -26.42
N ALA A 67 -7.77 -1.65 -26.85
CA ALA A 67 -8.95 -0.78 -26.76
C ALA A 67 -10.13 -1.02 -25.76
N TYR A 68 -10.07 -1.90 -24.76
CA TYR A 68 -11.21 -2.22 -23.88
C TYR A 68 -10.89 -2.39 -22.38
N ASP A 69 -9.65 -2.23 -21.92
CA ASP A 69 -9.30 -2.33 -20.48
C ASP A 69 -8.96 -0.95 -19.87
N THR A 70 -9.99 -0.15 -19.57
CA THR A 70 -9.83 1.14 -18.86
C THR A 70 -9.57 0.99 -17.37
N SER A 71 -9.75 -0.22 -16.82
CA SER A 71 -9.65 -0.55 -15.40
C SER A 71 -8.29 -0.17 -14.78
N TYR A 72 -7.19 -0.44 -15.49
CA TYR A 72 -5.84 -0.07 -15.06
C TYR A 72 -5.69 1.44 -14.91
N GLU A 73 -6.11 2.19 -15.94
CA GLU A 73 -5.99 3.65 -15.97
C GLU A 73 -6.90 4.31 -14.94
N GLU A 74 -8.13 3.80 -14.76
CA GLU A 74 -9.08 4.30 -13.77
C GLU A 74 -8.61 4.04 -12.33
N VAL A 75 -8.06 2.86 -12.04
CA VAL A 75 -7.45 2.57 -10.73
C VAL A 75 -6.26 3.48 -10.47
N HIS A 76 -5.38 3.68 -11.46
CA HIS A 76 -4.25 4.61 -11.35
C HIS A 76 -4.71 6.06 -11.21
N GLN A 77 -5.81 6.45 -11.83
CA GLN A 77 -6.43 7.76 -11.65
C GLN A 77 -6.99 7.92 -10.23
N CYS A 78 -7.60 6.88 -9.66
CA CYS A 78 -8.02 6.87 -8.25
C CYS A 78 -6.84 7.08 -7.30
N VAL A 79 -5.72 6.38 -7.53
CA VAL A 79 -4.48 6.58 -6.75
C VAL A 79 -3.96 8.00 -6.90
N ARG A 80 -3.91 8.53 -8.14
CA ARG A 80 -3.45 9.90 -8.42
C ARG A 80 -4.32 10.95 -7.73
N GLN A 81 -5.64 10.82 -7.83
CA GLN A 81 -6.59 11.72 -7.16
C GLN A 81 -6.39 11.69 -5.64
N GLY A 82 -6.20 10.50 -5.08
CA GLY A 82 -5.87 10.31 -3.68
C GLY A 82 -4.60 11.02 -3.22
N LEU A 83 -3.55 10.94 -4.03
CA LEU A 83 -2.30 11.65 -3.78
C LEU A 83 -2.47 13.16 -3.89
N HIS A 84 -3.26 13.67 -4.84
CA HIS A 84 -3.58 15.10 -4.93
C HIS A 84 -4.36 15.61 -3.70
N GLU A 85 -5.35 14.85 -3.23
CA GLU A 85 -6.11 15.19 -2.01
C GLU A 85 -5.24 15.19 -0.76
N LEU A 86 -4.28 14.27 -0.68
CA LEU A 86 -3.31 14.24 0.41
C LEU A 86 -2.33 15.41 0.29
N ARG A 87 -1.84 15.69 -0.93
CA ARG A 87 -0.93 16.80 -1.24
C ARG A 87 -1.54 18.16 -0.93
N ALA A 88 -2.86 18.32 -1.06
CA ALA A 88 -3.56 19.55 -0.68
C ALA A 88 -3.49 19.84 0.84
N LYS A 89 -3.14 18.85 1.66
CA LYS A 89 -3.06 18.94 3.13
C LYS A 89 -1.61 19.06 3.63
N VAL A 90 -0.62 18.87 2.78
CA VAL A 90 0.81 18.77 3.17
C VAL A 90 1.71 19.53 2.19
N ALA A 91 2.95 19.81 2.61
CA ALA A 91 3.94 20.45 1.76
C ALA A 91 4.52 19.49 0.69
N PRO A 92 5.04 19.99 -0.44
CA PRO A 92 5.59 19.15 -1.52
C PRO A 92 6.80 18.29 -1.13
N ASP A 93 7.50 18.63 -0.05
CA ASP A 93 8.65 17.91 0.51
C ASP A 93 8.26 16.95 1.65
N THR A 94 6.96 16.86 2.00
CA THR A 94 6.50 16.02 3.10
C THR A 94 6.78 14.54 2.82
N PRO A 95 7.31 13.77 3.79
CA PRO A 95 7.56 12.34 3.62
C PRO A 95 6.26 11.56 3.39
N LEU A 96 6.20 10.76 2.32
CA LEU A 96 5.06 9.92 1.98
C LEU A 96 5.22 8.53 2.58
N ILE A 97 4.17 8.03 3.23
CA ILE A 97 4.06 6.66 3.73
C ILE A 97 2.78 6.04 3.21
N VAL A 98 2.87 4.81 2.70
CA VAL A 98 1.74 4.09 2.12
C VAL A 98 1.50 2.79 2.88
N LEU A 99 0.26 2.58 3.33
CA LEU A 99 -0.21 1.34 3.93
C LEU A 99 -1.10 0.66 2.91
N ALA A 100 -0.65 -0.48 2.38
CA ALA A 100 -1.33 -1.19 1.31
C ALA A 100 -1.73 -2.59 1.74
N HIS A 101 -3.02 -2.90 1.61
CA HIS A 101 -3.60 -4.20 1.94
C HIS A 101 -3.83 -5.01 0.68
N SER A 102 -3.49 -6.31 0.71
CA SER A 102 -3.85 -7.24 -0.36
C SER A 102 -3.39 -6.76 -1.74
N LEU A 103 -4.27 -6.74 -2.73
CA LEU A 103 -3.99 -6.26 -4.09
C LEU A 103 -3.49 -4.81 -4.15
N GLY A 104 -3.84 -3.98 -3.17
CA GLY A 104 -3.41 -2.59 -3.13
C GLY A 104 -1.90 -2.43 -3.12
N GLY A 105 -1.16 -3.42 -2.57
CA GLY A 105 0.29 -3.43 -2.61
C GLY A 105 0.83 -3.56 -4.04
N HIS A 106 0.22 -4.43 -4.84
CA HIS A 106 0.59 -4.61 -6.24
C HIS A 106 0.20 -3.39 -7.09
N ILE A 107 -1.02 -2.87 -6.93
CA ILE A 107 -1.50 -1.66 -7.62
C ILE A 107 -0.57 -0.48 -7.35
N PHE A 108 -0.29 -0.20 -6.07
CA PHE A 108 0.56 0.94 -5.71
C PHE A 108 2.00 0.76 -6.17
N SER A 109 2.54 -0.47 -6.10
CA SER A 109 3.88 -0.77 -6.64
C SER A 109 3.96 -0.49 -8.15
N ASN A 110 2.95 -0.88 -8.93
CA ASN A 110 2.93 -0.58 -10.36
C ASN A 110 2.74 0.92 -10.64
N PHE A 111 1.93 1.61 -9.86
CA PHE A 111 1.78 3.07 -9.95
C PHE A 111 3.13 3.77 -9.72
N VAL A 112 3.87 3.37 -8.67
CA VAL A 112 5.23 3.89 -8.41
C VAL A 112 6.17 3.56 -9.55
N TRP A 113 6.13 2.33 -10.08
CA TRP A 113 6.96 1.90 -11.21
C TRP A 113 6.75 2.76 -12.46
N ASP A 114 5.49 3.02 -12.82
CA ASP A 114 5.17 3.85 -13.98
C ASP A 114 5.55 5.32 -13.73
N GLN A 115 5.34 5.83 -12.52
CA GLN A 115 5.78 7.18 -12.15
C GLN A 115 7.31 7.34 -12.22
N GLN A 116 8.07 6.34 -11.78
CA GLN A 116 9.54 6.34 -11.83
C GLN A 116 10.10 6.40 -13.25
N LYS A 117 9.37 5.88 -14.25
CA LYS A 117 9.75 6.00 -15.66
C LYS A 117 9.52 7.40 -16.22
N ILE A 118 8.56 8.14 -15.65
CA ILE A 118 8.24 9.51 -16.06
C ILE A 118 9.24 10.50 -15.43
N ASN A 119 9.71 10.22 -14.22
CA ASN A 119 10.64 11.09 -13.50
C ASN A 119 12.02 11.10 -14.19
N GLN A 120 12.37 12.20 -14.87
CA GLN A 120 13.61 12.35 -15.65
C GLN A 120 14.84 12.73 -14.80
N SER A 121 15.01 12.10 -13.64
CA SER A 121 16.22 12.11 -12.77
C SER A 121 16.55 13.36 -11.94
N SER A 122 15.83 14.48 -12.04
CA SER A 122 15.87 15.56 -11.04
C SER A 122 14.68 15.47 -10.07
N CYS A 123 14.81 16.03 -8.86
CA CYS A 123 13.68 16.19 -7.97
C CYS A 123 12.59 16.99 -8.71
N ALA A 124 11.42 16.37 -8.89
CA ALA A 124 10.29 17.01 -9.55
C ALA A 124 9.94 18.33 -8.85
N LEU A 125 9.30 19.26 -9.56
CA LEU A 125 8.79 20.51 -8.98
C LEU A 125 7.90 20.23 -7.76
N ASP A 126 7.17 19.10 -7.79
CA ASP A 126 6.44 18.55 -6.66
C ASP A 126 6.94 17.12 -6.38
N PRO A 127 7.96 16.94 -5.50
CA PRO A 127 8.56 15.65 -5.25
C PRO A 127 7.61 14.71 -4.50
N PHE A 128 6.60 15.21 -3.80
CA PHE A 128 5.53 14.40 -3.22
C PHE A 128 4.69 13.71 -4.30
N LEU A 129 4.17 14.48 -5.28
CA LEU A 129 3.38 13.90 -6.38
C LEU A 129 4.23 13.04 -7.31
N GLY A 130 5.52 13.38 -7.45
CA GLY A 130 6.50 12.54 -8.14
C GLY A 130 6.88 11.25 -7.38
N LEU A 131 6.38 11.03 -6.16
CA LEU A 131 6.72 9.91 -5.28
C LEU A 131 8.22 9.86 -4.90
N GLU A 132 8.92 10.99 -5.01
CA GLU A 132 10.32 11.12 -4.64
C GLU A 132 10.53 11.39 -3.14
N THR A 133 9.47 11.75 -2.40
CA THR A 133 9.45 11.77 -0.92
C THR A 133 8.97 10.44 -0.32
N PHE A 134 8.92 9.37 -1.10
CA PHE A 134 8.42 8.07 -0.64
C PHE A 134 9.37 7.41 0.36
N SER A 135 8.98 7.44 1.64
CA SER A 135 9.81 7.08 2.80
C SER A 135 9.35 5.81 3.51
N GLY A 136 8.11 5.36 3.29
CA GLY A 136 7.60 4.17 3.97
C GLY A 136 6.61 3.40 3.13
N PHE A 137 6.85 2.10 2.96
CA PHE A 137 5.89 1.20 2.32
C PHE A 137 5.54 0.05 3.27
N ILE A 138 4.31 0.03 3.78
CA ILE A 138 3.82 -1.05 4.65
C ILE A 138 2.83 -1.88 3.85
N THR A 139 3.31 -2.99 3.31
CA THR A 139 2.47 -4.00 2.65
C THR A 139 1.98 -4.99 3.68
N PHE A 140 0.70 -5.34 3.67
CA PHE A 140 0.16 -6.35 4.57
C PHE A 140 -0.92 -7.18 3.91
N GLY A 141 -0.93 -8.47 4.19
CA GLY A 141 -1.82 -9.39 3.45
C GLY A 141 -1.54 -9.43 1.94
N CYS A 142 -0.35 -8.99 1.49
CA CYS A 142 -0.09 -8.72 0.08
C CYS A 142 0.33 -9.96 -0.72
N ASN A 143 -0.15 -10.00 -1.96
CA ASN A 143 0.00 -11.06 -2.95
C ASN A 143 1.02 -10.71 -4.05
N ILE A 144 1.84 -9.67 -3.85
CA ILE A 144 2.87 -9.20 -4.80
C ILE A 144 3.69 -10.37 -5.39
N PRO A 145 4.16 -11.37 -4.62
CA PRO A 145 4.95 -12.47 -5.18
C PRO A 145 4.23 -13.25 -6.28
N LEU A 146 2.90 -13.40 -6.21
CA LEU A 146 2.15 -14.14 -7.23
C LEU A 146 2.20 -13.45 -8.60
N PHE A 147 2.25 -12.12 -8.62
CA PHE A 147 2.37 -11.35 -9.86
C PHE A 147 3.78 -11.38 -10.44
N THR A 148 4.80 -11.69 -9.62
CA THR A 148 6.18 -11.76 -10.11
C THR A 148 6.40 -12.89 -11.09
N PHE A 149 5.58 -13.95 -11.05
CA PHE A 149 5.65 -15.06 -12.01
C PHE A 149 5.34 -14.64 -13.45
N ALA A 150 4.70 -13.48 -13.65
CA ALA A 150 4.42 -12.94 -14.98
C ALA A 150 5.60 -12.14 -15.58
N TYR A 151 6.70 -11.96 -14.85
CA TYR A 151 7.83 -11.11 -15.25
C TYR A 151 9.16 -11.85 -15.18
N ASP A 152 9.98 -11.71 -16.22
CA ASP A 152 11.38 -12.15 -16.24
C ASP A 152 12.23 -11.08 -16.97
N PRO A 153 13.13 -10.35 -16.29
CA PRO A 153 13.46 -10.46 -14.86
C PRO A 153 12.42 -9.79 -13.94
N VAL A 154 12.30 -10.29 -12.71
CA VAL A 154 11.48 -9.67 -11.65
C VAL A 154 12.19 -8.46 -11.07
N VAL A 155 11.74 -7.24 -11.37
CA VAL A 155 12.38 -6.01 -10.84
C VAL A 155 11.41 -5.27 -9.90
N PRO A 156 11.79 -5.02 -8.63
CA PRO A 156 10.97 -4.21 -7.73
C PRO A 156 11.09 -2.71 -8.05
N ILE A 157 10.16 -1.92 -7.53
CA ILE A 157 10.29 -0.46 -7.54
C ILE A 157 11.56 -0.01 -6.83
N ARG A 158 12.11 1.12 -7.26
CA ARG A 158 13.17 1.79 -6.51
C ARG A 158 12.58 2.34 -5.22
N PHE A 159 13.24 2.07 -4.11
CA PHE A 159 12.86 2.55 -2.79
C PHE A 159 14.13 2.74 -1.93
N PRO A 160 14.24 3.81 -1.11
CA PRO A 160 13.27 4.90 -0.95
C PRO A 160 13.33 5.93 -2.09
N GLY A 161 12.46 6.95 -2.04
CA GLY A 161 12.47 8.07 -2.99
C GLY A 161 13.78 8.88 -2.95
N HIS A 162 14.18 9.49 -4.07
CA HIS A 162 15.51 10.14 -4.16
C HIS A 162 15.59 11.46 -3.39
N CYS A 163 14.48 12.16 -3.22
CA CYS A 163 14.45 13.53 -2.71
C CYS A 163 14.24 13.61 -1.20
N LEU A 164 14.45 12.50 -0.49
CA LEU A 164 14.41 12.47 0.96
C LEU A 164 15.69 13.06 1.56
N PRO A 165 15.60 13.86 2.63
CA PRO A 165 16.73 14.22 3.47
C PRO A 165 17.45 12.97 4.02
N ALA A 166 18.75 13.07 4.29
CA ALA A 166 19.57 11.94 4.75
C ALA A 166 19.01 11.29 6.04
N SER A 167 18.48 12.08 6.98
CA SER A 167 17.86 11.57 8.20
C SER A 167 16.68 10.63 7.91
N LEU A 168 15.85 10.98 6.93
CA LEU A 168 14.69 10.21 6.51
C LEU A 168 15.06 9.03 5.63
N GLN A 169 16.09 9.14 4.78
CA GLN A 169 16.60 8.00 4.01
C GLN A 169 17.06 6.87 4.94
N ILE A 170 17.76 7.20 6.03
CA ILE A 170 18.22 6.21 7.02
C ILE A 170 17.05 5.52 7.71
N GLN A 171 15.93 6.23 7.92
CA GLN A 171 14.73 5.68 8.56
C GLN A 171 13.71 5.10 7.57
N ALA A 172 13.94 5.22 6.26
CA ALA A 172 12.98 4.77 5.28
C ALA A 172 12.88 3.23 5.28
N ARG A 173 11.66 2.70 5.29
CA ARG A 173 11.43 1.25 5.42
C ARG A 173 10.36 0.75 4.46
N TRP A 174 10.65 -0.37 3.81
CA TRP A 174 9.61 -1.22 3.24
C TRP A 174 9.40 -2.43 4.16
N LEU A 175 8.23 -2.47 4.78
CA LEU A 175 7.82 -3.49 5.75
C LEU A 175 6.70 -4.32 5.15
N ASN A 176 6.92 -5.63 5.02
CA ASN A 176 5.90 -6.56 4.57
C ASN A 176 5.40 -7.41 5.76
N VAL A 177 4.12 -7.31 6.09
CA VAL A 177 3.50 -8.02 7.21
C VAL A 177 2.59 -9.12 6.66
N TYR A 178 2.87 -10.37 7.01
CA TYR A 178 2.07 -11.51 6.57
C TYR A 178 1.67 -12.38 7.77
N ALA A 179 0.41 -12.81 7.77
CA ALA A 179 -0.08 -13.78 8.73
C ALA A 179 0.15 -15.20 8.18
N PRO A 180 0.67 -16.15 8.98
CA PRO A 180 0.96 -17.51 8.51
C PRO A 180 -0.22 -18.26 7.89
N ALA A 181 -1.43 -18.00 8.38
CA ALA A 181 -2.65 -18.65 7.91
C ALA A 181 -3.35 -17.87 6.78
N ASP A 182 -2.83 -16.68 6.44
CA ASP A 182 -3.33 -15.89 5.33
C ASP A 182 -2.75 -16.41 4.02
N ILE A 183 -3.58 -17.14 3.27
CA ILE A 183 -3.20 -17.83 2.04
C ILE A 183 -2.84 -16.89 0.88
N LEU A 184 -3.06 -15.59 1.02
CA LEU A 184 -2.74 -14.58 0.00
C LEU A 184 -1.54 -13.72 0.39
N ALA A 185 -1.05 -13.86 1.63
CA ALA A 185 0.07 -13.10 2.14
C ALA A 185 1.36 -13.91 2.06
N TYR A 186 2.32 -13.39 1.33
CA TYR A 186 3.60 -14.06 1.13
C TYR A 186 4.76 -13.16 1.57
N PRO A 187 5.87 -13.74 2.08
CA PRO A 187 7.10 -13.00 2.29
C PRO A 187 7.68 -12.52 0.94
N LEU A 188 8.26 -11.32 0.90
CA LEU A 188 8.83 -10.73 -0.32
C LEU A 188 10.33 -10.97 -0.46
N ARG A 189 11.07 -10.96 0.65
CA ARG A 189 12.53 -11.08 0.67
C ARG A 189 13.09 -12.40 0.13
N PRO A 190 12.35 -13.53 0.10
CA PRO A 190 12.82 -14.72 -0.61
C PRO A 190 13.02 -14.49 -2.13
N LEU A 191 12.42 -13.44 -2.70
CA LEU A 191 12.68 -13.02 -4.07
C LEU A 191 13.98 -12.19 -4.11
N GLN A 192 14.95 -12.63 -4.93
CA GLN A 192 16.33 -12.11 -4.92
C GLN A 192 16.42 -10.58 -5.00
N ASN A 193 15.65 -9.96 -5.90
CA ASN A 193 15.70 -8.50 -6.10
C ASN A 193 14.93 -7.74 -5.01
N TYR A 194 13.89 -8.33 -4.42
CA TYR A 194 13.13 -7.71 -3.33
C TYR A 194 13.91 -7.69 -2.02
N ALA A 195 14.82 -8.64 -1.79
CA ALA A 195 15.66 -8.68 -0.59
C ALA A 195 16.48 -7.40 -0.36
N GLN A 196 16.78 -6.65 -1.42
CA GLN A 196 17.57 -5.41 -1.39
C GLN A 196 16.76 -4.18 -0.97
N VAL A 197 15.46 -4.18 -1.27
CA VAL A 197 14.57 -3.02 -1.03
C VAL A 197 13.59 -3.24 0.11
N VAL A 198 13.18 -4.50 0.36
CA VAL A 198 12.30 -4.86 1.47
C VAL A 198 13.11 -4.99 2.74
N THR A 199 12.90 -4.06 3.66
CA THR A 199 13.63 -4.02 4.92
C THR A 199 13.26 -5.19 5.83
N GLU A 200 11.98 -5.54 5.92
CA GLU A 200 11.51 -6.56 6.87
C GLU A 200 10.31 -7.35 6.33
N ASP A 201 10.41 -8.68 6.40
CA ASP A 201 9.27 -9.60 6.29
C ASP A 201 8.83 -10.01 7.71
N ARG A 202 7.79 -9.37 8.22
CA ARG A 202 7.24 -9.62 9.56
C ARG A 202 6.13 -10.65 9.49
N CYS A 203 6.44 -11.87 9.93
CA CYS A 203 5.43 -12.85 10.29
C CYS A 203 4.61 -12.37 11.51
N MET A 204 3.30 -12.22 11.35
CA MET A 204 2.40 -11.75 12.40
C MET A 204 1.03 -12.41 12.26
N ALA A 205 0.71 -13.33 13.17
CA ALA A 205 -0.66 -13.82 13.29
C ALA A 205 -1.59 -12.69 13.77
N VAL A 206 -2.59 -12.35 12.96
CA VAL A 206 -3.56 -11.27 13.22
C VAL A 206 -4.95 -11.80 13.51
N GLY A 207 -5.69 -11.07 14.33
CA GLY A 207 -7.08 -11.38 14.68
C GLY A 207 -7.24 -12.23 15.94
N PRO A 208 -8.49 -12.55 16.33
CA PRO A 208 -8.80 -13.41 17.46
C PRO A 208 -8.11 -14.77 17.37
N TRP A 209 -7.89 -15.44 18.51
CA TRP A 209 -7.16 -16.72 18.56
C TRP A 209 -7.76 -17.80 17.68
N TYR A 210 -9.08 -17.80 17.47
CA TYR A 210 -9.79 -18.77 16.63
C TYR A 210 -9.76 -18.41 15.13
N LYS A 211 -9.56 -17.14 14.76
CA LYS A 211 -9.47 -16.70 13.36
C LYS A 211 -8.05 -16.66 12.82
N ARG A 212 -7.06 -16.36 13.68
CA ARG A 212 -5.66 -16.13 13.27
C ARG A 212 -4.94 -17.34 12.67
N PHE A 213 -5.53 -18.53 12.80
CA PHE A 213 -5.06 -19.80 12.21
C PHE A 213 -5.89 -20.23 11.00
N THR A 214 -6.75 -19.35 10.49
CA THR A 214 -7.61 -19.61 9.35
C THR A 214 -7.38 -18.54 8.27
N PRO A 215 -7.73 -18.81 7.01
CA PRO A 215 -7.61 -17.82 5.94
C PRO A 215 -8.36 -16.49 6.22
N PHE A 216 -9.33 -16.49 7.14
CA PHE A 216 -10.02 -15.27 7.58
C PHE A 216 -9.08 -14.24 8.23
N SER A 217 -7.88 -14.62 8.67
CA SER A 217 -6.88 -13.67 9.17
C SER A 217 -6.56 -12.57 8.14
N HIS A 218 -6.78 -12.84 6.84
CA HIS A 218 -6.60 -11.86 5.77
C HIS A 218 -7.41 -10.56 5.98
N LEU A 219 -8.58 -10.66 6.62
CA LEU A 219 -9.48 -9.52 6.84
C LEU A 219 -9.26 -8.83 8.21
N ASP A 220 -8.43 -9.41 9.08
CA ASP A 220 -8.34 -8.99 10.47
C ASP A 220 -7.15 -8.06 10.77
N TYR A 221 -6.26 -7.75 9.82
CA TYR A 221 -5.10 -6.85 10.04
C TYR A 221 -5.52 -5.51 10.66
N TRP A 222 -6.53 -4.85 10.09
CA TRP A 222 -7.03 -3.56 10.58
C TRP A 222 -7.78 -3.63 11.92
N ASN A 223 -8.11 -4.83 12.39
CA ASN A 223 -8.74 -5.04 13.69
C ASN A 223 -7.72 -5.51 14.74
N ASP A 224 -6.46 -5.72 14.36
CA ASP A 224 -5.45 -6.31 15.22
C ASP A 224 -4.62 -5.25 15.97
N ALA A 225 -4.60 -5.33 17.30
CA ALA A 225 -3.87 -4.40 18.15
C ALA A 225 -2.34 -4.55 18.06
N LYS A 226 -1.80 -5.73 17.71
CA LYS A 226 -0.36 -5.90 17.47
C LYS A 226 0.02 -5.23 16.16
N PHE A 227 -0.79 -5.37 15.12
CA PHE A 227 -0.59 -4.68 13.85
C PHE A 227 -0.57 -3.16 14.04
N HIS A 228 -1.57 -2.59 14.72
CA HIS A 228 -1.59 -1.15 15.01
C HIS A 228 -0.38 -0.67 15.82
N ARG A 229 0.06 -1.45 16.82
CA ARG A 229 1.26 -1.14 17.60
C ARG A 229 2.51 -1.14 16.75
N TYR A 230 2.63 -2.12 15.86
CA TYR A 230 3.75 -2.26 14.96
C TYR A 230 3.83 -1.08 14.00
N VAL A 231 2.72 -0.74 13.34
CA VAL A 231 2.63 0.43 12.45
C VAL A 231 2.91 1.73 13.20
N ALA A 232 2.26 1.97 14.33
CA ALA A 232 2.42 3.22 15.09
C ALA A 232 3.87 3.45 15.56
N ARG A 233 4.59 2.38 15.92
CA ARG A 233 6.01 2.46 16.28
C ARG A 233 6.87 2.94 15.11
N HIS A 234 6.63 2.41 13.90
CA HIS A 234 7.39 2.81 12.71
C HIS A 234 7.06 4.23 12.26
N LEU A 235 5.78 4.64 12.36
CA LEU A 235 5.39 6.03 12.11
C LEU A 235 6.08 7.00 13.07
N ARG A 236 6.15 6.66 14.37
CA ARG A 236 6.88 7.47 15.36
C ARG A 236 8.38 7.59 15.06
N GLN A 237 9.02 6.50 14.63
CA GLN A 237 10.43 6.53 14.25
C GLN A 237 10.68 7.47 13.06
N LEU A 238 9.78 7.48 12.08
CA LEU A 238 9.85 8.43 10.97
C LEU A 238 9.59 9.87 11.42
N LEU A 239 8.57 10.10 12.26
CA LEU A 239 8.30 11.43 12.82
C LEU A 239 9.51 12.00 13.57
N THR A 240 10.23 11.20 14.36
CA THR A 240 11.44 11.67 15.06
C THR A 240 12.61 12.02 14.13
N ALA A 241 12.57 11.60 12.86
CA ALA A 241 13.59 11.91 11.87
C ALA A 241 13.18 13.01 10.89
N CYS A 242 11.92 13.46 10.95
CA CYS A 242 11.48 14.65 10.26
C CYS A 242 12.19 15.87 10.87
N PRO A 243 12.77 16.76 10.04
CA PRO A 243 13.28 18.03 10.54
C PRO A 243 12.12 18.84 11.15
N GLU A 244 12.39 19.53 12.27
CA GLU A 244 11.46 20.51 12.84
C GLU A 244 11.07 21.52 11.75
N PRO A 245 9.80 21.96 11.69
CA PRO A 245 9.42 23.02 10.77
C PRO A 245 10.27 24.24 11.08
N THR A 246 11.09 24.67 10.13
CA THR A 246 11.91 25.86 10.27
C THR A 246 10.97 27.05 10.49
N ASP A 247 10.89 27.53 11.72
CA ASP A 247 10.08 28.67 12.10
C ASP A 247 10.64 29.88 11.34
N THR A 248 10.01 30.24 10.23
CA THR A 248 10.33 31.43 9.44
C THR A 248 9.72 32.64 10.16
N ARG A 249 10.24 32.91 11.36
CA ARG A 249 9.96 34.09 12.17
C ARG A 249 11.26 34.68 12.71
N SER A 250 12.08 35.24 11.83
CA SER A 250 12.98 36.35 12.18
C SER A 250 13.54 37.02 10.93
N SER A 251 12.73 37.85 10.29
CA SER A 251 13.23 38.97 9.48
C SER A 251 12.21 40.11 9.56
N GLY A 252 12.40 40.94 10.57
CA GLY A 252 11.70 42.19 10.84
C GLY A 252 12.41 42.92 11.95
#